data_AF-A0A3A8JMQ8-F1
#
_entry.id   AF-A0A3A8JMQ8-F1
#
_cell.length_a   1.000
_cell.length_b   1.000
_cell.length_c   1.000
_cell.angle_alpha   90.00
_cell.angle_beta   90.00
_cell.angle_gamma   90.00
#
_symmetry.space_group_name_H-M   'P 1'
#
loop_
_entity.id
_entity.type
_entity.pdbx_description
1 polymer ?
#
loop_
_entity_poly.entity_id
_entity_poly.type
_entity_poly.pdbx_seq_one_letter_code
_entity_poly.pdbx_strand_id
1 'polypeptide(L)'
;MQASDADGDMLTYSWTQSPASPAGAFDDASLASPTWTAPQVESSQRFTLTVTVSDGRGGSAQGSVAVDVTPPMTGNNPPTVSAPTATPSTLDEQQSTVLAVSASDADNDSLTYAWEQVAPAAPLGTFSDPASSIPTWTAPDVSASGTYTLRVTVTDGKGGSAQRTVDIGVQKFNRLPTVTATISGPATLVAGTTGTFTITASDADGDPLTYAWSQTAPASQGTWVGSRTGASAQWYSPVVGTQTSFTVSVSVTDGQGAPVVRTLIVPVSVPRYSADIQSVWASVPQCTGCHDASGSLNLASGSSYSNLVNVTANACGTVMRVSPGDPDNSALVQKMEGTACGSRMPKNDTDYFDLNPGQVVRVRSWILAGAAND
;
A
#
# COMPACT_ATOMS: atom_id res chain seq x y z
N MET A 1 21.30 -38.92 -21.89
CA MET A 1 20.98 -39.34 -23.28
C MET A 1 19.47 -39.39 -23.43
N GLN A 2 18.91 -39.26 -24.64
CA GLN A 2 17.47 -39.43 -24.87
C GLN A 2 17.19 -40.81 -25.46
N ALA A 3 16.09 -41.45 -25.05
CA ALA A 3 15.61 -42.72 -25.59
C ALA A 3 14.10 -42.59 -25.87
N SER A 4 13.62 -43.28 -26.92
CA SER A 4 12.23 -43.25 -27.34
C SER A 4 11.80 -44.63 -27.84
N ASP A 5 10.56 -44.98 -27.56
CA ASP A 5 9.89 -46.17 -28.11
C ASP A 5 8.81 -45.72 -29.11
N ALA A 6 8.78 -46.34 -30.30
CA ALA A 6 7.80 -46.03 -31.33
C ALA A 6 6.39 -46.55 -31.00
N ASP A 7 6.31 -47.62 -30.21
CA ASP A 7 5.06 -48.25 -29.76
C ASP A 7 4.59 -47.68 -28.40
N GLY A 8 5.39 -46.79 -27.79
CA GLY A 8 5.06 -46.08 -26.56
C GLY A 8 5.19 -46.92 -25.29
N ASP A 9 5.93 -48.02 -25.34
CA ASP A 9 6.17 -48.89 -24.18
C ASP A 9 7.02 -48.21 -23.10
N MET A 10 6.83 -48.66 -21.85
CA MET A 10 7.57 -48.12 -20.71
C MET A 10 9.02 -48.58 -20.75
N LEU A 11 9.93 -47.61 -20.87
CA LEU A 11 11.36 -47.86 -20.92
C LEU A 11 11.95 -48.03 -19.51
N THR A 12 12.82 -49.02 -19.37
CA THR A 12 13.65 -49.26 -18.17
C THR A 12 15.11 -48.97 -18.49
N TYR A 13 15.84 -48.41 -17.53
CA TYR A 13 17.24 -48.01 -17.69
C TYR A 13 18.13 -48.82 -16.75
N SER A 14 19.33 -49.15 -17.21
CA SER A 14 20.37 -49.78 -16.38
C SER A 14 21.73 -49.21 -16.74
N TRP A 15 22.32 -48.48 -15.81
CA TRP A 15 23.64 -47.88 -15.97
C TRP A 15 24.74 -48.80 -15.43
N THR A 16 25.82 -48.88 -16.19
CA THR A 16 27.04 -49.63 -15.85
C THR A 16 28.26 -48.79 -16.19
N GLN A 17 29.40 -49.12 -15.57
CA GLN A 17 30.69 -48.49 -15.90
C GLN A 17 31.72 -49.53 -16.34
N SER A 18 32.65 -49.11 -17.18
CA SER A 18 33.86 -49.87 -17.53
C SER A 18 35.09 -48.94 -17.46
N PRO A 19 36.16 -49.28 -16.73
CA PRO A 19 36.34 -50.50 -15.94
C PRO A 19 35.44 -50.53 -14.69
N ALA A 20 35.13 -51.74 -14.20
CA ALA A 20 34.27 -51.93 -13.02
C ALA A 20 34.95 -51.57 -11.69
N SER A 21 36.29 -51.47 -11.67
CA SER A 21 37.07 -51.06 -10.50
C SER A 21 38.18 -50.07 -10.91
N PRO A 22 38.40 -48.99 -10.14
CA PRO A 22 37.62 -48.60 -8.97
C PRO A 22 36.19 -48.17 -9.35
N ALA A 23 35.22 -48.46 -8.49
CA ALA A 23 33.80 -48.26 -8.78
C ALA A 23 33.37 -46.83 -8.42
N GLY A 24 32.89 -46.07 -9.40
CA GLY A 24 32.13 -44.85 -9.13
C GLY A 24 30.72 -45.19 -8.65
N ALA A 25 29.96 -44.18 -8.26
CA ALA A 25 28.63 -44.35 -7.69
C ALA A 25 27.58 -43.57 -8.50
N PHE A 26 26.56 -44.27 -9.00
CA PHE A 26 25.33 -43.62 -9.47
C PHE A 26 24.43 -43.34 -8.28
N ASP A 27 23.79 -42.18 -8.23
CA ASP A 27 22.73 -41.87 -7.26
C ASP A 27 21.55 -42.86 -7.38
N ASP A 28 21.14 -43.19 -8.61
CA ASP A 28 20.24 -44.29 -8.94
C ASP A 28 20.47 -44.76 -10.39
N ALA A 29 21.09 -45.93 -10.55
CA ALA A 29 21.42 -46.50 -11.86
C ALA A 29 20.22 -46.94 -12.71
N SER A 30 18.98 -46.77 -12.23
CA SER A 30 17.74 -47.07 -12.95
C SER A 30 17.03 -45.83 -13.53
N LEU A 31 17.54 -44.62 -13.26
CA LEU A 31 17.00 -43.39 -13.81
C LEU A 31 17.45 -43.15 -15.26
N ALA A 32 16.62 -42.44 -16.02
CA ALA A 32 16.98 -41.96 -17.36
C ALA A 32 18.18 -40.98 -17.33
N SER A 33 18.31 -40.21 -16.25
CA SER A 33 19.33 -39.18 -16.04
C SER A 33 19.88 -39.21 -14.61
N PRO A 34 20.75 -40.18 -14.28
CA PRO A 34 21.39 -40.25 -12.96
C PRO A 34 22.58 -39.29 -12.85
N THR A 35 22.97 -38.99 -11.62
CA THR A 35 24.26 -38.37 -11.27
C THR A 35 25.28 -39.47 -10.99
N TRP A 36 26.42 -39.45 -11.69
CA TRP A 36 27.54 -40.34 -11.41
C TRP A 36 28.67 -39.61 -10.67
N THR A 37 29.05 -40.13 -9.51
CA THR A 37 30.19 -39.65 -8.72
C THR A 37 31.42 -40.48 -9.06
N ALA A 38 32.48 -39.82 -9.53
CA ALA A 38 33.71 -40.48 -9.94
C ALA A 38 34.41 -41.19 -8.75
N PRO A 39 35.02 -42.38 -8.98
CA PRO A 39 35.82 -43.04 -7.96
C PRO A 39 37.13 -42.30 -7.70
N GLN A 40 37.76 -42.59 -6.56
CA GLN A 40 39.18 -42.28 -6.37
C GLN A 40 40.01 -43.16 -7.30
N VAL A 41 40.90 -42.54 -8.06
CA VAL A 41 41.87 -43.22 -8.94
C VAL A 41 43.27 -42.78 -8.55
N GLU A 42 44.26 -43.65 -8.76
CA GLU A 42 45.68 -43.38 -8.48
C GLU A 42 46.45 -42.89 -9.73
N SER A 43 45.82 -42.98 -10.90
CA SER A 43 46.36 -42.53 -12.20
C SER A 43 45.22 -42.17 -13.14
N SER A 44 45.47 -41.31 -14.13
CA SER A 44 44.42 -40.85 -15.04
C SER A 44 43.79 -42.04 -15.77
N GLN A 45 42.48 -42.18 -15.63
CA GLN A 45 41.75 -43.35 -16.08
C GLN A 45 40.46 -42.93 -16.78
N ARG A 46 40.24 -43.51 -17.97
CA ARG A 46 39.01 -43.33 -18.74
C ARG A 46 37.95 -44.32 -18.27
N PHE A 47 36.80 -43.81 -17.87
CA PHE A 47 35.59 -44.58 -17.60
C PHE A 47 34.62 -44.45 -18.76
N THR A 48 34.03 -45.57 -19.18
CA THR A 48 32.91 -45.58 -20.13
C THR A 48 31.66 -45.92 -19.35
N LEU A 49 30.74 -44.95 -19.24
CA LEU A 49 29.43 -45.15 -18.63
C LEU A 49 28.47 -45.61 -19.73
N THR A 50 27.90 -46.80 -19.59
CA THR A 50 26.99 -47.41 -20.57
C THR A 50 25.61 -47.55 -19.96
N VAL A 51 24.59 -47.02 -20.62
CA VAL A 51 23.19 -47.28 -20.29
C VAL A 51 22.64 -48.33 -21.24
N THR A 52 21.94 -49.31 -20.68
CA THR A 52 21.05 -50.19 -21.44
C THR A 52 19.62 -49.73 -21.20
N VAL A 53 18.87 -49.53 -22.28
CA VAL A 53 17.46 -49.16 -22.27
C VAL A 53 16.65 -50.33 -22.84
N SER A 54 15.62 -50.78 -22.13
CA SER A 54 14.77 -51.91 -22.54
C SER A 54 13.30 -51.53 -22.52
N ASP A 55 12.55 -51.97 -23.52
CA ASP A 55 11.09 -51.81 -23.66
C ASP A 55 10.28 -52.83 -22.82
N GLY A 56 10.97 -53.79 -22.17
CA GLY A 56 10.33 -54.87 -21.42
C GLY A 56 9.62 -55.93 -22.28
N ARG A 57 9.65 -55.79 -23.61
CA ARG A 57 9.05 -56.68 -24.62
C ARG A 57 10.06 -57.35 -25.53
N GLY A 58 11.35 -57.12 -25.29
CA GLY A 58 12.46 -57.80 -25.94
C GLY A 58 13.33 -56.88 -26.81
N GLY A 59 12.91 -55.63 -27.01
CA GLY A 59 13.74 -54.58 -27.61
C GLY A 59 14.69 -53.99 -26.57
N SER A 60 15.95 -53.82 -26.96
CA SER A 60 16.93 -53.11 -26.13
C SER A 60 17.91 -52.31 -26.98
N ALA A 61 18.36 -51.19 -26.44
CA ALA A 61 19.36 -50.33 -27.04
C ALA A 61 20.41 -49.95 -25.99
N GLN A 62 21.62 -49.63 -26.45
CA GLN A 62 22.70 -49.15 -25.59
C GLN A 62 23.25 -47.82 -26.09
N GLY A 63 23.69 -46.99 -25.15
CA GLY A 63 24.52 -45.83 -25.45
C GLY A 63 25.59 -45.66 -24.38
N SER A 64 26.69 -45.01 -24.75
CA SER A 64 27.84 -44.86 -23.86
C SER A 64 28.43 -43.46 -23.92
N VAL A 65 28.97 -42.99 -22.80
CA VAL A 65 29.75 -41.76 -22.69
C VAL A 65 31.10 -42.07 -22.03
N ALA A 66 32.18 -41.49 -22.55
CA ALA A 66 33.50 -41.57 -21.95
C ALA A 66 33.75 -40.38 -21.01
N VAL A 67 34.27 -40.66 -19.82
CA VAL A 67 34.63 -39.69 -18.78
C VAL A 67 36.07 -39.98 -18.37
N ASP A 68 36.97 -39.01 -18.56
CA ASP A 68 38.35 -39.11 -18.09
C ASP A 68 38.42 -38.60 -16.64
N VAL A 69 38.77 -39.50 -15.71
CA VAL A 69 38.95 -39.20 -14.28
C VAL A 69 40.43 -39.18 -13.98
N THR A 70 40.94 -38.07 -13.46
CA THR A 70 42.34 -37.94 -13.04
C THR A 70 42.46 -38.11 -11.53
N PRO A 71 43.58 -38.67 -11.02
CA PRO A 71 43.81 -38.79 -9.60
C PRO A 71 43.83 -37.41 -8.96
N PRO A 72 43.45 -37.29 -7.67
CA PRO A 72 43.83 -36.12 -6.89
C PRO A 72 45.35 -35.95 -7.00
N MET A 73 45.85 -34.78 -7.36
CA MET A 73 47.29 -34.58 -7.41
C MET A 73 47.88 -34.72 -6.00
N THR A 74 48.70 -35.74 -5.77
CA THR A 74 49.45 -35.88 -4.53
C THR A 74 50.42 -34.72 -4.42
N GLY A 75 50.16 -33.79 -3.49
CA GLY A 75 50.97 -32.58 -3.29
C GLY A 75 50.27 -31.26 -3.62
N ASN A 76 49.04 -31.29 -4.16
CA ASN A 76 48.27 -30.07 -4.41
C ASN A 76 48.02 -29.29 -3.10
N ASN A 77 48.35 -28.01 -3.09
CA ASN A 77 48.05 -27.10 -2.00
C ASN A 77 46.76 -26.34 -2.33
N PRO A 78 45.72 -26.41 -1.47
CA PRO A 78 44.49 -25.66 -1.74
C PRO A 78 44.75 -24.15 -1.71
N PRO A 79 43.92 -23.36 -2.41
CA PRO A 79 44.09 -21.91 -2.45
C PRO A 79 43.95 -21.29 -1.05
N THR A 80 44.74 -20.26 -0.79
CA THR A 80 44.59 -19.40 0.39
C THR A 80 43.80 -18.15 0.02
N VAL A 81 42.75 -17.84 0.78
CA VAL A 81 41.81 -16.74 0.49
C VAL A 81 41.78 -15.75 1.65
N SER A 82 41.94 -14.46 1.35
CA SER A 82 41.83 -13.37 2.32
C SER A 82 40.39 -13.19 2.78
N ALA A 83 40.18 -12.48 3.91
CA ALA A 83 38.84 -12.02 4.24
C ALA A 83 38.32 -11.11 3.11
N PRO A 84 37.13 -11.37 2.54
CA PRO A 84 36.53 -10.49 1.56
C PRO A 84 36.09 -9.17 2.20
N THR A 85 36.08 -8.10 1.41
CA THR A 85 35.64 -6.77 1.82
C THR A 85 34.44 -6.32 1.00
N ALA A 86 33.57 -5.50 1.59
CA ALA A 86 32.48 -4.80 0.91
C ALA A 86 32.64 -3.28 1.10
N THR A 87 32.50 -2.50 0.03
CA THR A 87 32.58 -1.04 0.07
C THR A 87 31.44 -0.42 -0.76
N PRO A 88 30.44 0.22 -0.12
CA PRO A 88 30.24 0.33 1.34
C PRO A 88 29.80 -1.00 2.00
N SER A 89 30.04 -1.16 3.30
CA SER A 89 29.58 -2.34 4.07
C SER A 89 28.13 -2.22 4.57
N THR A 90 27.54 -1.03 4.47
CA THR A 90 26.13 -0.76 4.76
C THR A 90 25.55 0.10 3.64
N LEU A 91 24.36 -0.25 3.16
CA LEU A 91 23.66 0.46 2.10
C LEU A 91 22.14 0.35 2.26
N ASP A 92 21.41 1.26 1.64
CA ASP A 92 19.96 1.15 1.48
C ASP A 92 19.62 0.06 0.46
N GLU A 93 18.43 -0.50 0.57
CA GLU A 93 17.90 -1.44 -0.42
C GLU A 93 18.03 -0.93 -1.86
N GLN A 94 18.18 -1.85 -2.82
CA GLN A 94 18.39 -1.55 -4.24
C GLN A 94 19.66 -0.74 -4.57
N GLN A 95 20.48 -0.36 -3.59
CA GLN A 95 21.83 0.17 -3.83
C GLN A 95 22.83 -0.99 -4.01
N SER A 96 24.06 -0.63 -4.37
CA SER A 96 25.12 -1.61 -4.65
C SER A 96 26.37 -1.38 -3.83
N THR A 97 27.10 -2.47 -3.56
CA THR A 97 28.43 -2.47 -2.97
C THR A 97 29.42 -3.21 -3.84
N VAL A 98 30.67 -2.73 -3.85
CA VAL A 98 31.77 -3.44 -4.50
C VAL A 98 32.35 -4.44 -3.52
N LEU A 99 32.39 -5.71 -3.92
CA LEU A 99 33.08 -6.77 -3.21
C LEU A 99 34.50 -6.89 -3.73
N ALA A 100 35.43 -7.27 -2.87
CA ALA A 100 36.79 -7.62 -3.27
C ALA A 100 37.32 -8.77 -2.42
N VAL A 101 38.01 -9.72 -3.07
CA VAL A 101 38.73 -10.81 -2.40
C VAL A 101 40.07 -11.03 -3.09
N SER A 102 41.10 -11.32 -2.30
CA SER A 102 42.40 -11.77 -2.81
C SER A 102 42.59 -13.25 -2.49
N ALA A 103 43.16 -13.99 -3.44
CA ALA A 103 43.48 -15.39 -3.28
C ALA A 103 44.82 -15.69 -3.94
N SER A 104 45.54 -16.68 -3.41
CA SER A 104 46.81 -17.14 -3.93
C SER A 104 46.89 -18.66 -3.82
N ASP A 105 47.62 -19.25 -4.75
CA ASP A 105 47.86 -20.68 -4.80
C ASP A 105 49.36 -20.95 -4.75
N ALA A 106 49.80 -21.93 -3.94
CA ALA A 106 51.23 -22.20 -3.76
C ALA A 106 51.84 -22.94 -4.96
N ASP A 107 51.00 -23.67 -5.71
CA ASP A 107 51.38 -24.38 -6.93
C ASP A 107 51.26 -23.48 -8.17
N ASN A 108 50.76 -22.24 -8.00
CA ASN A 108 50.45 -21.28 -9.06
C ASN A 108 49.34 -21.75 -10.02
N ASP A 109 48.40 -22.55 -9.51
CA ASP A 109 47.22 -22.95 -10.27
C ASP A 109 46.28 -21.76 -10.55
N SER A 110 45.52 -21.89 -11.65
CA SER A 110 44.52 -20.87 -12.02
C SER A 110 43.32 -20.95 -11.09
N LEU A 111 42.93 -19.82 -10.52
CA LEU A 111 41.83 -19.75 -9.56
C LEU A 111 40.53 -19.30 -10.21
N THR A 112 39.45 -19.97 -9.85
CA THR A 112 38.08 -19.59 -10.20
C THR A 112 37.29 -19.20 -8.95
N TYR A 113 36.44 -18.19 -9.07
CA TYR A 113 35.62 -17.66 -7.98
C TYR A 113 34.16 -18.04 -8.20
N ALA A 114 33.41 -18.20 -7.11
CA ALA A 114 31.97 -18.37 -7.13
C ALA A 114 31.36 -17.67 -5.92
N TRP A 115 30.66 -16.57 -6.17
CA TRP A 115 29.92 -15.82 -5.18
C TRP A 115 28.46 -16.27 -5.08
N GLU A 116 27.96 -16.35 -3.85
CA GLU A 116 26.57 -16.66 -3.54
C GLU A 116 26.10 -15.93 -2.28
N GLN A 117 24.80 -15.69 -2.19
CA GLN A 117 24.15 -15.23 -0.97
C GLN A 117 23.75 -16.44 -0.13
N VAL A 118 24.19 -16.49 1.13
CA VAL A 118 23.94 -17.64 2.02
C VAL A 118 22.93 -17.34 3.11
N ALA A 119 22.76 -16.06 3.47
CA ALA A 119 21.73 -15.60 4.38
C ALA A 119 21.36 -14.13 4.07
N PRO A 120 20.08 -13.73 4.20
CA PRO A 120 18.91 -14.61 4.31
C PRO A 120 18.70 -15.43 3.01
N ALA A 121 17.82 -16.44 3.04
CA ALA A 121 17.52 -17.24 1.84
C ALA A 121 16.70 -16.46 0.79
N ALA A 122 15.92 -15.48 1.24
CA ALA A 122 15.19 -14.54 0.40
C ALA A 122 14.93 -13.24 1.20
N PRO A 123 14.74 -12.09 0.52
CA PRO A 123 14.93 -11.90 -0.92
C PRO A 123 16.41 -12.01 -1.31
N LEU A 124 16.69 -12.32 -2.58
CA LEU A 124 18.06 -12.49 -3.10
C LEU A 124 18.54 -11.19 -3.76
N GLY A 125 19.74 -10.74 -3.39
CA GLY A 125 20.46 -9.73 -4.17
C GLY A 125 21.03 -10.29 -5.46
N THR A 126 21.64 -9.42 -6.27
CA THR A 126 22.19 -9.80 -7.58
C THR A 126 23.67 -9.46 -7.68
N PHE A 127 24.45 -10.35 -8.28
CA PHE A 127 25.86 -10.12 -8.56
C PHE A 127 26.03 -9.67 -10.01
N SER A 128 26.91 -8.70 -10.26
CA SER A 128 27.26 -8.28 -11.62
C SER A 128 27.98 -9.39 -12.39
N ASP A 129 28.85 -10.12 -11.70
CA ASP A 129 29.56 -11.29 -12.21
C ASP A 129 30.00 -12.16 -11.02
N PRO A 130 29.26 -13.22 -10.65
CA PRO A 130 29.60 -14.05 -9.50
C PRO A 130 30.92 -14.83 -9.67
N ALA A 131 31.54 -14.83 -10.85
CA ALA A 131 32.83 -15.49 -11.10
C ALA A 131 34.05 -14.54 -10.99
N SER A 132 33.82 -13.25 -10.73
CA SER A 132 34.87 -12.25 -10.56
C SER A 132 35.45 -12.22 -9.14
N SER A 133 36.71 -11.78 -9.01
CA SER A 133 37.34 -11.47 -7.72
C SER A 133 36.90 -10.10 -7.16
N ILE A 134 36.31 -9.25 -8.00
CA ILE A 134 35.83 -7.90 -7.66
C ILE A 134 34.40 -7.60 -8.18
N PRO A 135 33.40 -8.44 -7.88
CA PRO A 135 32.05 -8.20 -8.37
C PRO A 135 31.37 -7.06 -7.62
N THR A 136 30.36 -6.48 -8.24
CA THR A 136 29.38 -5.66 -7.55
C THR A 136 28.20 -6.53 -7.10
N TRP A 137 27.71 -6.31 -5.89
CA TRP A 137 26.46 -6.90 -5.39
C TRP A 137 25.43 -5.81 -5.16
N THR A 138 24.24 -5.97 -5.74
CA THR A 138 23.09 -5.09 -5.60
C THR A 138 22.10 -5.71 -4.61
N ALA A 139 21.77 -4.97 -3.54
CA ALA A 139 20.81 -5.42 -2.55
C ALA A 139 19.40 -5.53 -3.15
N PRO A 140 18.59 -6.51 -2.71
CA PRO A 140 17.20 -6.59 -3.12
C PRO A 140 16.35 -5.46 -2.50
N ASP A 141 15.11 -5.34 -2.94
CA ASP A 141 14.04 -4.65 -2.22
C ASP A 141 13.71 -5.46 -0.95
N VAL A 142 13.65 -4.80 0.21
CA VAL A 142 13.44 -5.46 1.51
C VAL A 142 12.21 -4.90 2.21
N SER A 143 11.61 -5.68 3.10
CA SER A 143 10.53 -5.20 3.97
C SER A 143 11.02 -4.72 5.33
N ALA A 144 12.28 -5.00 5.68
CA ALA A 144 12.92 -4.60 6.92
C ALA A 144 14.44 -4.57 6.76
N SER A 145 15.11 -3.70 7.53
CA SER A 145 16.57 -3.66 7.60
C SER A 145 17.13 -4.96 8.17
N GLY A 146 18.27 -5.42 7.66
CA GLY A 146 18.90 -6.65 8.09
C GLY A 146 20.33 -6.82 7.56
N THR A 147 20.93 -7.96 7.88
CA THR A 147 22.28 -8.30 7.43
C THR A 147 22.21 -9.40 6.38
N TYR A 148 22.97 -9.23 5.30
CA TYR A 148 23.15 -10.20 4.23
C TYR A 148 24.56 -10.77 4.32
N THR A 149 24.66 -12.09 4.44
CA THR A 149 25.93 -12.82 4.41
C THR A 149 26.16 -13.37 3.02
N LEU A 150 27.25 -12.94 2.38
CA LEU A 150 27.69 -13.43 1.09
C LEU A 150 28.92 -14.33 1.27
N ARG A 151 28.99 -15.41 0.50
CA ARG A 151 30.10 -16.36 0.50
C ARG A 151 30.80 -16.35 -0.85
N VAL A 152 32.13 -16.36 -0.82
CA VAL A 152 32.96 -16.68 -1.98
C VAL A 152 33.61 -18.04 -1.80
N THR A 153 33.50 -18.88 -2.81
CA THR A 153 34.26 -20.12 -2.95
C THR A 153 35.33 -19.91 -4.02
N VAL A 154 36.58 -20.22 -3.70
CA VAL A 154 37.71 -20.17 -4.63
C VAL A 154 38.25 -21.58 -4.82
N THR A 155 38.41 -22.01 -6.07
CA THR A 155 38.91 -23.35 -6.42
C THR A 155 40.09 -23.27 -7.37
N ASP A 156 41.02 -24.22 -7.28
CA ASP A 156 42.20 -24.37 -8.14
C ASP A 156 41.96 -25.23 -9.40
N GLY A 157 40.78 -25.84 -9.52
CA GLY A 157 40.46 -26.79 -10.60
C GLY A 157 41.22 -28.11 -10.54
N LYS A 158 41.99 -28.35 -9.47
CA LYS A 158 42.78 -29.57 -9.17
C LYS A 158 42.28 -30.32 -7.95
N GLY A 159 41.23 -29.81 -7.31
CA GLY A 159 40.53 -30.45 -6.19
C GLY A 159 40.67 -29.71 -4.86
N GLY A 160 41.46 -28.63 -4.80
CA GLY A 160 41.52 -27.74 -3.65
C GLY A 160 40.47 -26.62 -3.73
N SER A 161 39.97 -26.25 -2.56
CA SER A 161 39.01 -25.15 -2.42
C SER A 161 39.14 -24.43 -1.08
N ALA A 162 38.78 -23.15 -1.06
CA ALA A 162 38.68 -22.37 0.16
C ALA A 162 37.49 -21.41 0.10
N GLN A 163 36.88 -21.18 1.26
CA GLN A 163 35.68 -20.36 1.39
C GLN A 163 35.85 -19.26 2.44
N ARG A 164 35.24 -18.11 2.18
CA ARG A 164 35.15 -16.98 3.11
C ARG A 164 33.80 -16.27 2.95
N THR A 165 33.40 -15.55 4.00
CA THR A 165 32.15 -14.79 4.02
C THR A 165 32.39 -13.32 4.33
N VAL A 166 31.48 -12.46 3.86
CA VAL A 166 31.38 -11.03 4.20
C VAL A 166 29.93 -10.71 4.53
N ASP A 167 29.73 -9.90 5.56
CA ASP A 167 28.41 -9.41 5.97
C ASP A 167 28.19 -7.97 5.46
N ILE A 168 26.99 -7.71 4.95
CA ILE A 168 26.56 -6.42 4.42
C ILE A 168 25.28 -6.00 5.14
N GLY A 169 25.26 -4.82 5.73
CA GLY A 169 24.04 -4.23 6.27
C GLY A 169 23.18 -3.67 5.15
N VAL A 170 21.94 -4.13 5.02
CA VAL A 170 20.95 -3.57 4.10
C VAL A 170 19.87 -2.87 4.90
N GLN A 171 19.68 -1.58 4.67
CA GLN A 171 18.68 -0.76 5.35
C GLN A 171 17.42 -0.64 4.50
N LYS A 172 16.25 -0.83 5.14
CA LYS A 172 14.97 -0.47 4.52
C LYS A 172 14.94 1.04 4.34
N PHE A 173 14.64 1.50 3.13
CA PHE A 173 14.51 2.92 2.83
C PHE A 173 13.03 3.27 2.63
N ASN A 174 12.48 4.09 3.53
CA ASN A 174 11.07 4.49 3.43
C ASN A 174 10.86 5.56 2.36
N ARG A 175 10.01 5.30 1.38
CA ARG A 175 9.59 6.27 0.37
C ARG A 175 8.25 6.87 0.78
N LEU A 176 8.25 8.17 1.07
CA LEU A 176 7.04 8.90 1.45
C LEU A 176 5.88 8.67 0.47
N PRO A 177 4.63 8.71 0.96
CA PRO A 177 3.46 8.49 0.12
C PRO A 177 3.31 9.57 -0.95
N THR A 178 2.91 9.14 -2.14
CA THR A 178 2.53 10.04 -3.22
C THR A 178 1.07 10.44 -3.08
N VAL A 179 0.81 11.70 -2.77
CA VAL A 179 -0.54 12.27 -2.63
C VAL A 179 -0.82 13.25 -3.77
N THR A 180 -1.98 13.09 -4.41
CA THR A 180 -2.49 14.02 -5.43
C THR A 180 -2.37 15.49 -4.99
N ALA A 181 -2.08 16.38 -5.93
CA ALA A 181 -1.78 17.78 -5.62
C ALA A 181 -2.98 18.55 -5.07
N THR A 182 -4.20 18.13 -5.40
CA THR A 182 -5.45 18.83 -5.07
C THR A 182 -6.44 17.89 -4.42
N ILE A 183 -7.11 18.36 -3.37
CA ILE A 183 -8.32 17.72 -2.83
C ILE A 183 -9.45 17.95 -3.83
N SER A 184 -10.23 16.90 -4.11
CA SER A 184 -11.47 17.00 -4.87
C SER A 184 -12.64 17.27 -3.92
N GLY A 185 -13.52 18.19 -4.29
CA GLY A 185 -14.66 18.59 -3.49
C GLY A 185 -15.51 19.66 -4.17
N PRO A 186 -16.59 20.11 -3.53
CA PRO A 186 -17.45 21.17 -4.06
C PRO A 186 -16.67 22.49 -4.17
N ALA A 187 -16.85 23.20 -5.28
CA ALA A 187 -16.24 24.51 -5.51
C ALA A 187 -16.78 25.58 -4.56
N THR A 188 -18.05 25.45 -4.15
CA THR A 188 -18.74 26.28 -3.17
C THR A 188 -19.75 25.44 -2.40
N LEU A 189 -20.06 25.83 -1.18
CA LEU A 189 -21.16 25.25 -0.39
C LEU A 189 -22.16 26.33 0.04
N VAL A 190 -23.40 25.92 0.28
CA VAL A 190 -24.37 26.73 1.02
C VAL A 190 -24.34 26.30 2.48
N ALA A 191 -24.43 27.23 3.42
CA ALA A 191 -24.35 26.94 4.84
C ALA A 191 -25.29 25.79 5.27
N GLY A 192 -24.76 24.84 6.05
CA GLY A 192 -25.48 23.64 6.48
C GLY A 192 -25.60 22.52 5.44
N THR A 193 -25.08 22.70 4.23
CA THR A 193 -24.99 21.62 3.22
C THR A 193 -23.75 20.78 3.45
N THR A 194 -23.91 19.45 3.46
CA THR A 194 -22.78 18.53 3.57
C THR A 194 -22.04 18.43 2.24
N GLY A 195 -20.77 18.83 2.23
CA GLY A 195 -19.83 18.56 1.16
C GLY A 195 -19.10 17.23 1.39
N THR A 196 -18.78 16.53 0.30
CA THR A 196 -17.89 15.37 0.32
C THR A 196 -16.54 15.77 -0.29
N PHE A 197 -15.47 15.50 0.44
CA PHE A 197 -14.10 15.78 0.05
C PHE A 197 -13.33 14.48 -0.12
N THR A 198 -12.60 14.34 -1.22
CA THR A 198 -11.83 13.14 -1.53
C THR A 198 -10.40 13.49 -1.91
N ILE A 199 -9.47 12.58 -1.59
CA ILE A 199 -8.06 12.66 -1.98
C ILE A 199 -7.60 11.28 -2.43
N THR A 200 -6.71 11.23 -3.41
CA THR A 200 -6.07 9.97 -3.83
C THR A 200 -4.60 9.99 -3.40
N ALA A 201 -4.15 8.87 -2.83
CA ALA A 201 -2.78 8.65 -2.42
C ALA A 201 -2.36 7.19 -2.66
N SER A 202 -1.07 6.96 -2.83
CA SER A 202 -0.45 5.65 -2.97
C SER A 202 0.92 5.63 -2.31
N ASP A 203 1.32 4.47 -1.82
CA ASP A 203 2.63 4.25 -1.22
C ASP A 203 3.48 3.30 -2.08
N ALA A 204 4.76 3.62 -2.30
CA ALA A 204 5.63 2.82 -3.15
C ALA A 204 6.18 1.58 -2.45
N ASP A 205 6.24 1.61 -1.12
CA ASP A 205 6.64 0.49 -0.26
C ASP A 205 5.45 -0.42 0.09
N GLY A 206 4.23 0.02 -0.27
CA GLY A 206 3.00 -0.70 0.04
C GLY A 206 2.53 -0.48 1.48
N ASP A 207 3.07 0.53 2.16
CA ASP A 207 2.71 0.82 3.54
C ASP A 207 1.24 1.31 3.65
N PRO A 208 0.53 0.92 4.73
CA PRO A 208 -0.85 1.33 4.92
C PRO A 208 -0.97 2.83 5.19
N LEU A 209 -1.79 3.51 4.40
CA LEU A 209 -2.00 4.95 4.53
C LEU A 209 -3.07 5.30 5.56
N THR A 210 -2.72 6.24 6.45
CA THR A 210 -3.63 6.87 7.41
C THR A 210 -3.93 8.30 6.97
N TYR A 211 -5.20 8.69 7.09
CA TYR A 211 -5.69 10.01 6.74
C TYR A 211 -6.15 10.75 8.00
N ALA A 212 -6.00 12.07 8.04
CA ALA A 212 -6.58 12.90 9.08
C ALA A 212 -7.11 14.21 8.49
N TRP A 213 -8.44 14.30 8.42
CA TRP A 213 -9.13 15.49 7.93
C TRP A 213 -9.37 16.51 9.05
N SER A 214 -9.13 17.78 8.76
CA SER A 214 -9.35 18.89 9.70
C SER A 214 -9.74 20.18 8.99
N GLN A 215 -10.35 21.12 9.72
CA GLN A 215 -10.57 22.49 9.26
C GLN A 215 -9.59 23.40 10.01
N THR A 216 -8.69 24.06 9.27
CA THR A 216 -7.62 24.88 9.85
C THR A 216 -7.99 26.35 9.96
N ALA A 217 -8.95 26.83 9.17
CA ALA A 217 -9.45 28.20 9.24
C ALA A 217 -10.88 28.30 8.71
N PRO A 218 -11.66 29.29 9.14
CA PRO A 218 -11.46 30.14 10.32
C PRO A 218 -11.57 29.32 11.63
N ALA A 219 -11.44 30.00 12.78
CA ALA A 219 -11.56 29.37 14.10
C ALA A 219 -12.95 28.79 14.38
N SER A 220 -14.01 29.35 13.79
CA SER A 220 -15.37 28.79 13.86
C SER A 220 -15.40 27.47 13.10
N GLN A 221 -15.50 26.37 13.84
CA GLN A 221 -15.43 25.02 13.30
C GLN A 221 -16.79 24.58 12.73
N GLY A 222 -16.79 24.01 11.53
CA GLY A 222 -17.92 23.23 11.04
C GLY A 222 -17.93 21.84 11.65
N THR A 223 -18.80 20.99 11.12
CA THR A 223 -19.02 19.64 11.66
C THR A 223 -18.68 18.60 10.62
N TRP A 224 -17.87 17.62 11.05
CA TRP A 224 -17.55 16.43 10.27
C TRP A 224 -18.63 15.37 10.43
N VAL A 225 -19.01 14.74 9.33
CA VAL A 225 -20.01 13.66 9.29
C VAL A 225 -19.28 12.33 9.15
N GLY A 226 -19.48 11.45 10.12
CA GLY A 226 -18.83 10.14 10.14
C GLY A 226 -17.33 10.20 10.40
N SER A 227 -16.59 9.32 9.71
CA SER A 227 -15.14 9.19 9.90
C SER A 227 -14.35 10.31 9.23
N ARG A 228 -13.21 10.64 9.84
CA ARG A 228 -12.19 11.59 9.33
C ARG A 228 -10.87 10.90 8.97
N THR A 229 -10.87 9.58 8.88
CA THR A 229 -9.63 8.78 8.74
C THR A 229 -9.51 8.01 7.44
N GLY A 230 -10.41 8.26 6.47
CA GLY A 230 -10.34 7.66 5.13
C GLY A 230 -9.91 8.64 4.05
N ALA A 231 -9.75 8.12 2.83
CA ALA A 231 -9.51 8.91 1.62
C ALA A 231 -10.68 9.86 1.24
N SER A 232 -11.81 9.72 1.93
CA SER A 232 -12.98 10.59 1.81
C SER A 232 -13.44 11.05 3.20
N ALA A 233 -13.91 12.28 3.30
CA ALA A 233 -14.57 12.80 4.49
C ALA A 233 -15.71 13.75 4.11
N GLN A 234 -16.69 13.85 5.01
CA GLN A 234 -17.86 14.70 4.81
C GLN A 234 -17.90 15.79 5.87
N TRP A 235 -18.24 17.00 5.46
CA TRP A 235 -18.25 18.16 6.35
C TRP A 235 -19.33 19.16 5.93
N TYR A 236 -19.95 19.83 6.91
CA TYR A 236 -20.81 20.99 6.68
C TYR A 236 -20.36 22.17 7.55
N SER A 237 -20.63 23.37 7.08
CA SER A 237 -20.20 24.61 7.73
C SER A 237 -20.88 24.85 9.08
N PRO A 238 -20.30 25.69 9.96
CA PRO A 238 -21.06 26.29 11.04
C PRO A 238 -22.06 27.32 10.47
N VAL A 239 -22.81 27.96 11.38
CA VAL A 239 -23.68 29.09 11.05
C VAL A 239 -22.84 30.27 10.55
N VAL A 240 -23.23 30.86 9.43
CA VAL A 240 -22.56 32.04 8.85
C VAL A 240 -23.59 33.11 8.45
N GLY A 241 -23.31 34.37 8.77
CA GLY A 241 -24.16 35.51 8.41
C GLY A 241 -23.70 36.24 7.13
N THR A 242 -22.51 35.90 6.63
CA THR A 242 -21.94 36.42 5.38
C THR A 242 -21.15 35.32 4.68
N GLN A 243 -20.87 35.48 3.39
CA GLN A 243 -20.03 34.51 2.67
C GLN A 243 -18.66 34.40 3.34
N THR A 244 -18.30 33.18 3.74
CA THR A 244 -17.09 32.91 4.51
C THR A 244 -16.34 31.74 3.86
N SER A 245 -15.04 31.89 3.67
CA SER A 245 -14.20 30.81 3.14
C SER A 245 -13.59 29.97 4.26
N PHE A 246 -13.70 28.65 4.14
CA PHE A 246 -13.17 27.68 5.09
C PHE A 246 -11.98 26.95 4.47
N THR A 247 -10.91 26.76 5.22
CA THR A 247 -9.75 25.96 4.79
C THR A 247 -9.88 24.57 5.40
N VAL A 248 -10.17 23.60 4.54
CA VAL A 248 -10.14 22.18 4.87
C VAL A 248 -8.76 21.64 4.53
N SER A 249 -8.24 20.74 5.36
CA SER A 249 -6.98 20.04 5.11
C SER A 249 -7.11 18.55 5.33
N VAL A 250 -6.27 17.80 4.63
CA VAL A 250 -6.05 16.37 4.88
C VAL A 250 -4.55 16.14 5.04
N SER A 251 -4.19 15.45 6.11
CA SER A 251 -2.85 14.91 6.34
C SER A 251 -2.85 13.43 5.96
N VAL A 252 -1.91 12.99 5.14
CA VAL A 252 -1.75 11.59 4.72
C VAL A 252 -0.35 11.10 5.11
N THR A 253 -0.28 9.95 5.76
CA THR A 253 0.98 9.34 6.21
C THR A 253 0.93 7.83 6.13
N ASP A 254 2.07 7.24 5.81
CA ASP A 254 2.46 5.83 5.90
C ASP A 254 2.85 5.40 7.34
N GLY A 255 2.90 6.34 8.29
CA GLY A 255 3.42 6.13 9.65
C GLY A 255 4.94 6.27 9.76
N GLN A 256 5.63 6.57 8.65
CA GLN A 256 7.08 6.67 8.57
C GLN A 256 7.49 8.05 8.00
N GLY A 257 8.09 8.89 8.84
CA GLY A 257 8.49 10.24 8.42
C GLY A 257 7.36 11.28 8.47
N ALA A 258 7.49 12.35 7.71
CA ALA A 258 6.60 13.50 7.79
C ALA A 258 5.33 13.29 6.93
N PRO A 259 4.13 13.62 7.44
CA PRO A 259 2.92 13.52 6.66
C PRO A 259 2.91 14.50 5.49
N VAL A 260 2.26 14.08 4.40
CA VAL A 260 1.95 14.95 3.27
C VAL A 260 0.61 15.63 3.53
N VAL A 261 0.62 16.96 3.61
CA VAL A 261 -0.58 17.76 3.86
C VAL A 261 -1.07 18.41 2.57
N ARG A 262 -2.39 18.40 2.37
CA ARG A 262 -3.10 19.15 1.33
C ARG A 262 -4.17 20.02 1.94
N THR A 263 -4.44 21.15 1.29
CA THR A 263 -5.47 22.09 1.71
C THR A 263 -6.40 22.43 0.54
N LEU A 264 -7.64 22.77 0.87
CA LEU A 264 -8.66 23.26 -0.04
C LEU A 264 -9.40 24.40 0.64
N ILE A 265 -9.57 25.51 -0.08
CA ILE A 265 -10.39 26.63 0.37
C ILE A 265 -11.78 26.45 -0.22
N VAL A 266 -12.79 26.41 0.65
CA VAL A 266 -14.19 26.20 0.33
C VAL A 266 -14.98 27.45 0.71
N PRO A 267 -15.39 28.29 -0.26
CA PRO A 267 -16.33 29.37 -0.03
C PRO A 267 -17.69 28.82 0.37
N VAL A 268 -18.23 29.30 1.49
CA VAL A 268 -19.57 28.98 1.97
C VAL A 268 -20.44 30.22 1.86
N SER A 269 -21.49 30.16 1.06
CA SER A 269 -22.47 31.23 0.91
C SER A 269 -23.55 31.16 1.97
N VAL A 270 -24.15 32.32 2.25
CA VAL A 270 -25.40 32.39 3.02
C VAL A 270 -26.52 31.72 2.21
N PRO A 271 -27.44 30.98 2.86
CA PRO A 271 -28.59 30.39 2.19
C PRO A 271 -29.57 31.45 1.68
N ARG A 272 -30.09 31.24 0.48
CA ARG A 272 -31.14 32.08 -0.12
C ARG A 272 -32.53 31.54 0.20
N TYR A 273 -33.51 32.41 0.33
CA TYR A 273 -34.83 31.97 0.77
C TYR A 273 -35.48 30.99 -0.21
N SER A 274 -35.59 31.39 -1.48
CA SER A 274 -36.28 30.60 -2.50
C SER A 274 -35.58 29.28 -2.82
N ALA A 275 -34.24 29.28 -2.85
CA ALA A 275 -33.44 28.13 -3.24
C ALA A 275 -33.17 27.16 -2.08
N ASP A 276 -32.89 27.66 -0.88
CA ASP A 276 -32.28 26.86 0.19
C ASP A 276 -33.17 26.71 1.42
N ILE A 277 -33.97 27.73 1.75
CA ILE A 277 -34.83 27.74 2.94
C ILE A 277 -36.20 27.15 2.65
N GLN A 278 -36.81 27.50 1.52
CA GLN A 278 -38.11 26.96 1.14
C GLN A 278 -38.09 25.42 1.06
N SER A 279 -36.97 24.84 0.63
CA SER A 279 -36.81 23.40 0.55
C SER A 279 -36.79 22.73 1.92
N VAL A 280 -36.35 23.41 2.99
CA VAL A 280 -36.37 22.85 4.35
C VAL A 280 -37.80 22.51 4.73
N TRP A 281 -38.75 23.42 4.50
CA TRP A 281 -40.17 23.18 4.81
C TRP A 281 -40.78 22.09 3.95
N ALA A 282 -40.45 22.06 2.66
CA ALA A 282 -40.94 21.04 1.74
C ALA A 282 -40.37 19.64 2.03
N SER A 283 -39.13 19.58 2.53
CA SER A 283 -38.44 18.33 2.84
C SER A 283 -38.89 17.66 4.14
N VAL A 284 -39.63 18.38 5.00
CA VAL A 284 -40.20 17.85 6.24
C VAL A 284 -41.70 17.67 6.04
N PRO A 285 -42.18 16.45 5.70
CA PRO A 285 -43.58 16.23 5.34
C PRO A 285 -44.57 16.66 6.43
N GLN A 286 -44.13 16.60 7.68
CA GLN A 286 -44.91 16.95 8.87
C GLN A 286 -44.98 18.47 9.11
N CYS A 287 -44.05 19.27 8.57
CA CYS A 287 -44.11 20.72 8.66
C CYS A 287 -45.21 21.28 7.78
N THR A 288 -45.22 20.95 6.48
CA THR A 288 -46.29 21.38 5.56
C THR A 288 -47.61 20.65 5.83
N GLY A 289 -47.57 19.40 6.31
CA GLY A 289 -48.78 18.65 6.67
C GLY A 289 -49.52 19.19 7.91
N CYS A 290 -48.85 19.95 8.78
CA CYS A 290 -49.47 20.64 9.92
C CYS A 290 -49.69 22.15 9.69
N HIS A 291 -49.05 22.73 8.66
CA HIS A 291 -49.05 24.16 8.33
C HIS A 291 -49.28 24.38 6.83
N ASP A 292 -50.38 23.81 6.33
CA ASP A 292 -50.85 23.95 4.95
C ASP A 292 -51.70 25.22 4.76
N ALA A 293 -52.37 25.33 3.61
CA ALA A 293 -53.21 26.48 3.25
C ALA A 293 -54.45 26.67 4.15
N SER A 294 -54.75 25.73 5.06
CA SER A 294 -55.95 25.75 5.91
C SER A 294 -55.73 26.30 7.33
N GLY A 295 -54.48 26.61 7.72
CA GLY A 295 -54.12 27.12 9.06
C GLY A 295 -53.61 28.57 9.10
N SER A 296 -53.40 29.13 10.31
CA SER A 296 -52.86 30.50 10.54
C SER A 296 -51.35 30.68 10.22
N LEU A 297 -50.71 29.63 9.70
CA LEU A 297 -49.32 29.62 9.24
C LEU A 297 -49.28 28.74 7.99
N ASN A 298 -49.05 29.34 6.82
CA ASN A 298 -48.92 28.65 5.55
C ASN A 298 -47.45 28.61 5.13
N LEU A 299 -46.85 27.41 5.08
CA LEU A 299 -45.45 27.21 4.69
C LEU A 299 -45.27 26.85 3.19
N ALA A 300 -46.35 26.89 2.40
CA ALA A 300 -46.28 26.67 0.96
C ALA A 300 -45.46 27.76 0.25
N SER A 301 -44.84 27.36 -0.86
CA SER A 301 -44.06 28.27 -1.70
C SER A 301 -44.90 29.48 -2.12
N GLY A 302 -44.29 30.67 -2.07
CA GLY A 302 -44.95 31.95 -2.35
C GLY A 302 -45.75 32.57 -1.19
N SER A 303 -46.07 31.81 -0.13
CA SER A 303 -46.78 32.32 1.06
C SER A 303 -45.94 32.30 2.33
N SER A 304 -45.03 31.34 2.42
CA SER A 304 -44.17 31.06 3.57
C SER A 304 -43.38 32.27 4.09
N TYR A 305 -42.77 33.07 3.21
CA TYR A 305 -41.92 34.20 3.62
C TYR A 305 -42.70 35.22 4.45
N SER A 306 -43.80 35.74 3.89
CA SER A 306 -44.64 36.77 4.53
C SER A 306 -45.36 36.26 5.78
N ASN A 307 -45.48 34.93 5.92
CA ASN A 307 -46.02 34.29 7.11
C ASN A 307 -44.98 34.10 8.22
N LEU A 308 -43.68 34.17 7.92
CA LEU A 308 -42.60 33.90 8.86
C LEU A 308 -41.87 35.17 9.31
N VAL A 309 -41.44 36.01 8.37
CA VAL A 309 -40.52 37.11 8.66
C VAL A 309 -41.26 38.32 9.23
N ASN A 310 -40.80 38.83 10.38
CA ASN A 310 -41.43 39.95 11.11
C ASN A 310 -42.90 39.71 11.49
N VAL A 311 -43.31 38.45 11.66
CA VAL A 311 -44.66 38.07 12.10
C VAL A 311 -44.60 37.56 13.54
N THR A 312 -45.44 38.07 14.43
CA THR A 312 -45.49 37.61 15.82
C THR A 312 -45.91 36.14 15.91
N ALA A 313 -45.18 35.37 16.70
CA ALA A 313 -45.53 34.00 17.05
C ALA A 313 -46.44 34.01 18.28
N ASN A 314 -47.75 34.17 18.10
CA ASN A 314 -48.71 34.25 19.22
C ASN A 314 -48.63 33.08 20.21
N ALA A 315 -48.25 31.88 19.73
CA ALA A 315 -48.02 30.70 20.57
C ALA A 315 -46.75 30.79 21.45
N CYS A 316 -45.95 31.82 21.26
CA CYS A 316 -44.63 32.08 21.86
C CYS A 316 -44.55 33.49 22.48
N GLY A 317 -45.68 34.11 22.80
CA GLY A 317 -45.72 35.46 23.35
C GLY A 317 -45.39 36.52 22.29
N THR A 318 -44.42 37.39 22.60
CA THR A 318 -44.03 38.54 21.75
C THR A 318 -42.87 38.24 20.80
N VAL A 319 -42.37 37.00 20.78
CA VAL A 319 -41.26 36.59 19.91
C VAL A 319 -41.72 36.57 18.46
N MET A 320 -40.88 37.04 17.53
CA MET A 320 -41.17 36.92 16.10
C MET A 320 -40.96 35.47 15.64
N ARG A 321 -41.78 34.99 14.70
CA ARG A 321 -41.60 33.69 14.05
C ARG A 321 -40.20 33.60 13.45
N VAL A 322 -39.80 34.62 12.70
CA VAL A 322 -38.42 34.92 12.30
C VAL A 322 -38.12 36.38 12.58
N SER A 323 -37.08 36.64 13.37
CA SER A 323 -36.50 37.95 13.64
C SER A 323 -35.22 38.12 12.81
N PRO A 324 -35.23 38.92 11.72
CA PRO A 324 -34.05 39.18 10.92
C PRO A 324 -32.83 39.59 11.75
N GLY A 325 -31.70 38.92 11.54
CA GLY A 325 -30.44 39.15 12.25
C GLY A 325 -30.32 38.47 13.61
N ASP A 326 -31.40 37.88 14.14
CA ASP A 326 -31.44 37.31 15.48
C ASP A 326 -32.03 35.89 15.48
N PRO A 327 -31.21 34.86 15.16
CA PRO A 327 -31.67 33.48 15.15
C PRO A 327 -32.07 32.98 16.54
N ASP A 328 -31.42 33.45 17.61
CA ASP A 328 -31.69 32.97 18.96
C ASP A 328 -33.03 33.48 19.50
N ASN A 329 -33.46 34.67 19.10
CA ASN A 329 -34.80 35.21 19.38
C ASN A 329 -35.82 34.97 18.24
N SER A 330 -35.60 33.96 17.40
CA SER A 330 -36.57 33.53 16.39
C SER A 330 -37.30 32.27 16.84
N ALA A 331 -38.63 32.36 16.99
CA ALA A 331 -39.44 31.23 17.49
C ALA A 331 -39.32 29.97 16.60
N LEU A 332 -39.06 30.14 15.30
CA LEU A 332 -38.78 29.05 14.37
C LEU A 332 -37.55 28.23 14.79
N VAL A 333 -36.44 28.90 15.08
CA VAL A 333 -35.19 28.24 15.52
C VAL A 333 -35.38 27.60 16.88
N GLN A 334 -35.99 28.32 17.82
CA GLN A 334 -36.30 27.80 19.15
C GLN A 334 -37.14 26.52 19.11
N LYS A 335 -38.10 26.44 18.18
CA LYS A 335 -38.89 25.22 17.98
C LYS A 335 -38.12 24.09 17.32
N MET A 336 -37.23 24.38 16.36
CA MET A 336 -36.39 23.35 15.71
C MET A 336 -35.41 22.73 16.71
N GLU A 337 -34.86 23.55 17.60
CA GLU A 337 -33.91 23.14 18.64
C GLU A 337 -34.60 22.63 19.92
N GLY A 338 -35.90 22.87 20.08
CA GLY A 338 -36.66 22.46 21.26
C GLY A 338 -36.40 23.31 22.51
N THR A 339 -35.88 24.52 22.35
CA THR A 339 -35.36 25.36 23.44
C THR A 339 -36.37 26.37 23.99
N ALA A 340 -37.42 26.75 23.25
CA ALA A 340 -38.49 27.60 23.79
C ALA A 340 -39.78 27.59 22.97
N CYS A 341 -40.90 27.73 23.69
CA CYS A 341 -42.31 27.87 23.28
C CYS A 341 -43.01 26.69 22.58
N GLY A 342 -43.75 25.91 23.38
CA GLY A 342 -44.58 24.80 22.90
C GLY A 342 -43.78 23.52 22.62
N SER A 343 -44.38 22.57 21.90
CA SER A 343 -43.69 21.33 21.52
C SER A 343 -42.65 21.59 20.43
N ARG A 344 -41.52 20.88 20.52
CA ARG A 344 -40.46 20.85 19.50
C ARG A 344 -41.05 20.46 18.14
N MET A 345 -40.58 21.11 17.07
CA MET A 345 -40.95 20.78 15.69
C MET A 345 -39.92 19.85 15.04
N PRO A 346 -40.33 18.96 14.13
CA PRO A 346 -41.71 18.72 13.71
C PRO A 346 -42.54 17.91 14.71
N LYS A 347 -43.85 18.16 14.72
CA LYS A 347 -44.82 17.45 15.57
C LYS A 347 -44.87 15.98 15.12
N ASN A 348 -44.48 15.06 15.99
CA ASN A 348 -44.37 13.60 15.80
C ASN A 348 -43.03 13.07 15.26
N ASP A 349 -42.00 13.91 15.11
CA ASP A 349 -40.62 13.48 14.87
C ASP A 349 -39.65 14.50 15.48
N THR A 350 -39.62 14.55 16.81
CA THR A 350 -38.88 15.58 17.56
C THR A 350 -37.36 15.50 17.36
N ASP A 351 -36.85 14.39 16.86
CA ASP A 351 -35.42 14.12 16.70
C ASP A 351 -34.95 14.40 15.27
N TYR A 352 -35.87 14.72 14.35
CA TYR A 352 -35.58 14.97 12.94
C TYR A 352 -34.42 15.96 12.74
N PHE A 353 -34.42 17.10 13.44
CA PHE A 353 -33.37 18.11 13.31
C PHE A 353 -32.06 17.73 14.03
N ASP A 354 -32.10 16.80 15.00
CA ASP A 354 -30.89 16.23 15.59
C ASP A 354 -30.20 15.27 14.61
N LEU A 355 -30.99 14.55 13.82
CA LEU A 355 -30.52 13.70 12.74
C LEU A 355 -30.15 14.48 11.47
N ASN A 356 -30.66 15.72 11.32
CA ASN A 356 -30.42 16.60 10.19
C ASN A 356 -29.92 18.00 10.62
N PRO A 357 -28.82 18.08 11.39
CA PRO A 357 -28.37 19.33 12.03
C PRO A 357 -27.99 20.41 11.01
N GLY A 358 -27.59 20.03 9.80
CA GLY A 358 -27.33 20.96 8.70
C GLY A 358 -28.54 21.83 8.32
N GLN A 359 -29.78 21.33 8.51
CA GLN A 359 -30.98 22.13 8.24
C GLN A 359 -31.16 23.27 9.24
N VAL A 360 -30.83 23.03 10.52
CA VAL A 360 -30.83 24.07 11.56
C VAL A 360 -29.77 25.12 11.24
N VAL A 361 -28.56 24.70 10.90
CA VAL A 361 -27.47 25.61 10.49
C VAL A 361 -27.91 26.49 9.32
N ARG A 362 -28.58 25.90 8.33
CA ARG A 362 -29.06 26.61 7.15
C ARG A 362 -30.08 27.70 7.53
N VAL A 363 -31.10 27.36 8.30
CA VAL A 363 -32.12 28.34 8.74
C VAL A 363 -31.49 29.43 9.60
N ARG A 364 -30.65 29.07 10.57
CA ARG A 364 -29.94 30.05 11.41
C ARG A 364 -29.06 30.99 10.60
N SER A 365 -28.35 30.49 9.59
CA SER A 365 -27.47 31.29 8.74
C SER A 365 -28.26 32.32 7.92
N TRP A 366 -29.38 31.91 7.33
CA TRP A 366 -30.28 32.83 6.62
C TRP A 366 -30.86 33.90 7.54
N ILE A 367 -31.31 33.53 8.74
CA ILE A 367 -31.83 34.50 9.71
C ILE A 367 -30.73 35.47 10.15
N LEU A 368 -29.55 34.96 10.49
CA LEU A 368 -28.40 35.78 10.91
C LEU A 368 -27.97 36.77 9.83
N ALA A 369 -28.11 36.40 8.56
CA ALA A 369 -27.83 37.27 7.42
C ALA A 369 -28.94 38.29 7.10
N GLY A 370 -29.98 38.38 7.94
CA GLY A 370 -31.07 39.35 7.80
C GLY A 370 -32.34 38.79 7.13
N ALA A 371 -32.43 37.47 6.94
CA ALA A 371 -33.63 36.79 6.46
C ALA A 371 -34.20 37.37 5.14
N ALA A 372 -33.35 37.64 4.15
CA ALA A 372 -33.77 38.22 2.87
C ALA A 372 -34.74 37.32 2.09
N ASN A 373 -35.61 37.92 1.27
CA ASN A 373 -36.50 37.22 0.33
C ASN A 373 -35.91 37.21 -1.09
N ASP A 374 -34.96 36.31 -1.35
CA ASP A 374 -34.15 36.28 -2.58
C ASP A 374 -34.21 34.96 -3.34
#